data_AF-A0AA47LA22-F1
#
_entry.id   AF-A0AA47LA22-F1
#
_cell.length_a   1.000
_cell.length_b   1.000
_cell.length_c   1.000
_cell.angle_alpha   90.00
_cell.angle_beta   90.00
_cell.angle_gamma   90.00
#
_symmetry.space_group_name_H-M   'P 1'
#
loop_
_entity.id
_entity.type
_entity.pdbx_description
1 polymer ?
#
loop_
_entity_poly.entity_id
_entity_poly.type
_entity_poly.pdbx_seq_one_letter_code
_entity_poly.pdbx_strand_id
1 'polypeptide(L)'
;MFYSNVQYTEDYVNWGEKDYWASPLETLEKMKGDCEDIAIAKYFSLIYKGVPIENLRLSYIKHLNKIHIVLEYVDNNVFIILDNRFEAIYFSNDDYLATRIASFNHHNLWVNETVIGKSRRMMRKWDELLSRLDIFHNHKAIELEQSLSHELYY
;
A
#
# COMPACT_ATOMS: atom_id res chain seq x y z
N MET A 1 -14.11 5.69 6.45
CA MET A 1 -12.84 5.77 5.67
C MET A 1 -13.08 5.06 4.32
N PHE A 2 -12.52 5.49 3.18
CA PHE A 2 -12.87 4.93 1.83
C PHE A 2 -12.73 3.39 1.71
N TYR A 3 -11.91 2.76 2.55
CA TYR A 3 -11.68 1.30 2.56
C TYR A 3 -12.33 0.54 3.73
N SER A 4 -13.21 1.17 4.54
CA SER A 4 -13.87 0.50 5.69
C SER A 4 -14.83 -0.61 5.28
N ASN A 5 -15.23 -0.67 4.01
CA ASN A 5 -16.13 -1.68 3.46
C ASN A 5 -15.40 -2.86 2.83
N VAL A 6 -14.05 -2.85 2.79
CA VAL A 6 -13.27 -4.00 2.32
C VAL A 6 -13.34 -5.08 3.39
N GLN A 7 -13.86 -6.25 3.03
CA GLN A 7 -13.97 -7.38 3.93
C GLN A 7 -12.59 -8.02 4.14
N TYR A 8 -12.16 -8.08 5.41
CA TYR A 8 -10.94 -8.82 5.77
C TYR A 8 -11.05 -10.28 5.31
N THR A 9 -10.16 -10.69 4.40
CA THR A 9 -10.15 -12.04 3.82
C THR A 9 -8.71 -12.48 3.62
N GLU A 10 -8.33 -13.63 4.15
CA GLU A 10 -6.98 -14.19 3.98
C GLU A 10 -6.70 -14.54 2.50
N ASP A 11 -5.45 -14.37 2.08
CA ASP A 11 -5.05 -14.56 0.68
C ASP A 11 -5.39 -15.92 0.11
N TYR A 12 -5.20 -16.99 0.88
CA TYR A 12 -5.47 -18.33 0.36
C TYR A 12 -6.95 -18.49 -0.03
N VAL A 13 -7.85 -17.82 0.69
CA VAL A 13 -9.28 -17.80 0.39
C VAL A 13 -9.58 -16.88 -0.79
N ASN A 14 -8.86 -15.76 -0.93
CA ASN A 14 -9.14 -14.73 -1.94
C ASN A 14 -8.49 -15.02 -3.30
N TRP A 15 -7.27 -15.56 -3.28
CA TRP A 15 -6.35 -15.68 -4.41
C TRP A 15 -5.87 -17.12 -4.67
N GLY A 16 -6.05 -18.04 -3.71
CA GLY A 16 -5.52 -19.41 -3.80
C GLY A 16 -4.01 -19.49 -3.58
N GLU A 17 -3.36 -18.37 -3.30
CA GLU A 17 -1.95 -18.22 -3.00
C GLU A 17 -1.79 -17.68 -1.57
N LYS A 18 -0.67 -17.97 -0.92
CA LYS A 18 -0.37 -17.45 0.41
C LYS A 18 0.46 -16.18 0.31
N ASP A 19 0.07 -15.12 1.04
CA ASP A 19 0.84 -13.88 1.19
C ASP A 19 1.01 -13.20 -0.19
N TYR A 20 -0.12 -13.02 -0.88
CA TYR A 20 -0.24 -12.39 -2.20
C TYR A 20 -0.62 -10.92 -2.00
N TRP A 21 0.27 -10.00 -2.40
CA TRP A 21 0.02 -8.58 -2.23
C TRP A 21 -0.81 -8.04 -3.37
N ALA A 22 -2.10 -7.79 -3.15
CA ALA A 22 -3.02 -7.29 -4.16
C ALA A 22 -2.76 -5.81 -4.51
N SER A 23 -3.01 -5.46 -5.76
CA SER A 23 -3.05 -4.08 -6.21
C SER A 23 -4.29 -3.35 -5.70
N PRO A 24 -4.29 -2.01 -5.64
CA PRO A 24 -5.46 -1.25 -5.23
C PRO A 24 -6.72 -1.56 -6.05
N LEU A 25 -6.56 -1.84 -7.35
CA LEU A 25 -7.67 -2.22 -8.22
C LEU A 25 -8.20 -3.60 -7.85
N GLU A 26 -7.33 -4.60 -7.70
CA GLU A 26 -7.68 -5.96 -7.28
C GLU A 26 -8.43 -5.98 -5.94
N THR A 27 -7.95 -5.23 -4.94
CA THR A 27 -8.62 -5.10 -3.63
C THR A 27 -10.01 -4.48 -3.76
N LEU A 28 -10.16 -3.43 -4.58
CA LEU A 28 -11.43 -2.73 -4.78
C LEU A 28 -12.44 -3.53 -5.60
N GLU A 29 -12.01 -4.24 -6.64
CA GLU A 29 -12.89 -5.06 -7.47
C GLU A 29 -13.50 -6.22 -6.69
N LYS A 30 -12.70 -6.87 -5.83
CA LYS A 30 -13.19 -7.97 -4.99
C LYS A 30 -13.85 -7.50 -3.69
N MET A 31 -13.65 -6.23 -3.31
CA MET A 31 -14.01 -5.71 -1.98
C MET A 31 -13.47 -6.60 -0.84
N LYS A 32 -12.31 -7.22 -1.06
CA LYS A 32 -11.67 -8.19 -0.16
C LYS A 32 -10.16 -8.00 -0.18
N GLY A 33 -9.55 -8.17 0.98
CA GLY A 33 -8.10 -8.17 1.17
C GLY A 33 -7.77 -8.34 2.64
N ASP A 34 -6.52 -8.65 2.96
CA ASP A 34 -6.04 -8.72 4.33
C ASP A 34 -5.35 -7.41 4.76
N CYS A 35 -4.38 -7.50 5.67
CA CYS A 35 -3.72 -6.36 6.29
C CYS A 35 -2.96 -5.52 5.26
N GLU A 36 -2.09 -6.16 4.48
CA GLU A 36 -1.27 -5.49 3.47
C GLU A 36 -2.11 -4.89 2.35
N ASP A 37 -3.11 -5.62 1.85
CA ASP A 37 -3.93 -5.23 0.71
C ASP A 37 -4.62 -3.89 0.99
N ILE A 38 -5.24 -3.79 2.18
CA ILE A 38 -5.93 -2.56 2.60
C ILE A 38 -4.93 -1.42 2.81
N ALA A 39 -3.76 -1.69 3.39
CA ALA A 39 -2.74 -0.67 3.62
C ALA A 39 -2.15 -0.15 2.29
N ILE A 40 -1.87 -1.05 1.34
CA ILE A 40 -1.39 -0.76 -0.02
C ILE A 40 -2.43 0.06 -0.79
N ALA A 41 -3.71 -0.33 -0.73
CA ALA A 41 -4.77 0.39 -1.41
C ALA A 41 -4.92 1.83 -0.87
N LYS A 42 -4.83 2.02 0.46
CA LYS A 42 -4.78 3.36 1.08
C LYS A 42 -3.54 4.15 0.62
N TYR A 43 -2.36 3.51 0.58
CA TYR A 43 -1.09 4.13 0.19
C TYR A 43 -1.18 4.74 -1.21
N PHE A 44 -1.57 3.94 -2.21
CA PHE A 44 -1.70 4.43 -3.59
C PHE A 44 -2.85 5.41 -3.77
N SER A 45 -3.95 5.28 -3.01
CA SER A 45 -5.02 6.27 -3.02
C SER A 45 -4.56 7.66 -2.57
N LEU A 46 -3.71 7.73 -1.54
CA LEU A 46 -3.17 9.01 -1.08
C LEU A 46 -2.19 9.60 -2.09
N ILE A 47 -1.34 8.78 -2.73
CA ILE A 47 -0.48 9.21 -3.83
C ILE A 47 -1.30 9.78 -4.98
N TYR A 48 -2.34 9.07 -5.41
CA TYR A 48 -3.24 9.52 -6.48
C TYR A 48 -3.92 10.86 -6.14
N LYS A 49 -4.21 11.09 -4.86
CA LYS A 49 -4.75 12.36 -4.34
C LYS A 49 -3.71 13.47 -4.15
N GLY A 50 -2.46 13.24 -4.56
CA GLY A 50 -1.39 14.23 -4.53
C GLY A 50 -0.61 14.31 -3.22
N VAL A 51 -0.77 13.34 -2.31
CA VAL A 51 0.08 13.28 -1.12
C VAL A 51 1.50 12.84 -1.55
N PRO A 52 2.56 13.58 -1.14
CA PRO A 52 3.91 13.23 -1.54
C PRO A 52 4.34 11.84 -1.03
N ILE A 53 5.04 11.08 -1.87
CA ILE A 53 5.49 9.70 -1.57
C ILE A 53 6.45 9.68 -0.38
N GLU A 54 7.27 10.72 -0.23
CA GLU A 54 8.20 10.92 0.88
C GLU A 54 7.51 10.99 2.25
N ASN A 55 6.25 11.42 2.28
CA ASN A 55 5.45 11.53 3.49
C ASN A 55 4.67 10.24 3.80
N LEU A 56 4.75 9.21 2.95
CA LEU A 56 3.99 7.97 3.12
C LEU A 56 4.91 6.78 3.31
N ARG A 57 4.65 5.96 4.33
CA ARG A 57 5.35 4.69 4.56
C ARG A 57 4.35 3.58 4.91
N LEU A 58 4.58 2.39 4.38
CA LEU A 58 3.98 1.17 4.89
C LEU A 58 4.90 0.61 5.97
N SER A 59 4.34 0.17 7.09
CA SER A 59 5.12 -0.22 8.26
C SER A 59 4.71 -1.57 8.80
N TYR A 60 5.69 -2.47 8.89
CA TYR A 60 5.56 -3.70 9.64
C TYR A 60 5.66 -3.39 11.11
N ILE A 61 4.61 -3.71 11.84
CA ILE A 61 4.53 -3.53 13.28
C ILE A 61 4.31 -4.87 13.98
N LYS A 62 4.75 -4.96 15.22
CA LYS A 62 4.40 -6.03 16.14
C LYS A 62 3.40 -5.50 17.17
N HIS A 63 2.21 -6.08 17.20
CA HIS A 63 1.18 -5.78 18.19
C HIS A 63 0.66 -7.09 18.79
N LEU A 64 0.72 -7.25 20.11
CA LEU A 64 0.30 -8.48 20.82
C LEU A 64 0.88 -9.77 20.21
N ASN A 65 2.18 -9.76 19.89
CA ASN A 65 2.91 -10.86 19.25
C ASN A 65 2.47 -11.25 17.83
N LYS A 66 1.62 -10.46 17.18
CA LYS A 66 1.28 -10.62 15.75
C LYS A 66 1.95 -9.53 14.92
N ILE A 67 2.40 -9.92 13.72
CA ILE A 67 2.88 -8.97 12.71
C ILE A 67 1.66 -8.40 12.00
N HIS A 68 1.67 -7.09 11.77
CA HIS A 68 0.64 -6.35 11.06
C HIS A 68 1.29 -5.32 10.14
N ILE A 69 0.63 -4.95 9.04
CA ILE A 69 1.05 -3.85 8.17
C ILE A 69 0.07 -2.70 8.30
N VAL A 70 0.60 -1.50 8.50
CA VAL A 70 -0.17 -0.25 8.56
C VAL A 70 0.39 0.78 7.58
N LEU A 71 -0.45 1.75 7.22
CA LEU A 71 0.00 2.95 6.52
C LEU A 71 0.31 4.05 7.54
N GLU A 72 1.45 4.70 7.35
CA GLU A 72 1.92 5.84 8.12
C GLU A 72 2.04 7.06 7.22
N TYR A 73 1.54 8.19 7.70
CA TYR A 73 1.82 9.51 7.16
C TYR A 73 2.78 10.23 8.10
N VAL A 74 3.89 10.74 7.54
CA VAL A 74 4.97 11.40 8.26
C VAL A 74 5.19 12.79 7.67
N ASP A 75 4.97 13.83 8.46
CA ASP A 75 5.26 15.21 8.06
C ASP A 75 5.65 16.05 9.28
N ASN A 76 6.80 16.75 9.22
CA ASN A 76 7.23 17.71 10.25
C ASN A 76 7.07 17.23 11.71
N ASN A 77 7.53 16.01 12.02
CA ASN A 77 7.40 15.31 13.32
C ASN A 77 5.99 14.86 13.71
N VAL A 78 5.00 15.04 12.84
CA VAL A 78 3.67 14.44 12.97
C VAL A 78 3.72 13.06 12.31
N PHE A 79 3.36 12.05 13.10
CA PHE A 79 3.22 10.68 12.63
C PHE A 79 1.77 10.26 12.82
N ILE A 80 1.11 9.91 11.72
CA ILE A 80 -0.28 9.48 11.70
C ILE A 80 -0.31 8.03 11.24
N ILE A 81 -0.98 7.16 12.00
CA ILE A 81 -1.16 5.75 11.68
C ILE A 81 -2.59 5.53 11.19
N LEU A 82 -2.71 4.97 9.99
CA LEU A 82 -3.95 4.57 9.34
C LEU A 82 -4.08 3.05 9.38
N ASP A 83 -4.37 2.51 10.56
CA ASP A 83 -4.66 1.09 10.75
C ASP A 83 -6.01 0.72 10.08
N ASN A 84 -6.14 -0.51 9.58
CA ASN A 84 -7.39 -1.05 9.05
C ASN A 84 -8.24 -1.75 10.13
N ARG A 85 -7.65 -2.08 11.28
CA ARG A 85 -8.35 -2.72 12.41
C ARG A 85 -9.23 -1.76 13.20
N PHE A 86 -9.02 -0.46 13.02
CA PHE A 86 -9.66 0.61 13.75
C PHE A 86 -10.08 1.71 12.77
N GLU A 87 -11.26 2.30 12.98
CA GLU A 87 -11.69 3.46 12.18
C GLU A 87 -10.98 4.75 12.59
N ALA A 88 -10.46 4.78 13.83
CA ALA A 88 -9.77 5.93 14.39
C ALA A 88 -8.40 6.16 13.72
N ILE A 89 -8.08 7.43 13.56
CA ILE A 89 -6.74 7.88 13.17
C ILE A 89 -5.92 8.04 14.44
N TYR A 90 -4.78 7.34 14.53
CA TYR A 90 -3.91 7.44 15.69
C TYR A 90 -2.75 8.39 15.39
N PHE A 91 -2.50 9.34 16.29
CA PHE A 91 -1.21 10.01 16.35
C PHE A 91 -0.22 9.04 16.99
N SER A 92 1.00 8.94 16.47
CA SER A 92 1.98 7.98 16.99
C SER A 92 2.50 8.32 18.41
N ASN A 93 1.91 9.30 19.08
CA ASN A 93 2.25 9.65 20.45
C ASN A 93 1.49 8.72 21.40
N ASP A 94 2.26 7.87 22.08
CA ASP A 94 1.99 7.01 23.25
C ASP A 94 0.81 6.03 23.25
N ASP A 95 -0.29 6.25 22.51
CA ASP A 95 -1.49 5.40 22.60
C ASP A 95 -1.48 4.20 21.64
N TYR A 96 -0.65 4.22 20.59
CA TYR A 96 -0.54 3.10 19.67
C TYR A 96 0.49 2.09 20.16
N LEU A 97 0.04 1.13 20.98
CA LEU A 97 0.86 0.09 21.62
C LEU A 97 1.42 -0.94 20.62
N ALA A 98 2.23 -0.53 19.64
CA ALA A 98 2.89 -1.41 18.71
C ALA A 98 4.35 -1.02 18.48
N THR A 99 5.19 -2.01 18.23
CA THR A 99 6.61 -1.80 17.93
C THR A 99 6.82 -1.87 16.43
N ARG A 100 7.33 -0.80 15.82
CA ARG A 100 7.75 -0.81 14.40
C ARG A 100 8.97 -1.73 14.24
N ILE A 101 8.89 -2.68 13.32
CA ILE A 101 10.00 -3.57 12.95
C ILE A 101 10.78 -2.94 11.78
N ALA A 102 10.06 -2.54 10.74
CA ALA A 102 10.60 -1.91 9.55
C ALA A 102 9.51 -1.07 8.88
N SER A 103 9.91 -0.09 8.08
CA SER A 103 8.99 0.70 7.24
C SER A 103 9.56 0.87 5.85
N PHE A 104 8.70 1.03 4.85
CA PHE A 104 9.12 1.17 3.46
C PHE A 104 8.15 2.04 2.67
N ASN A 105 8.62 2.59 1.55
CA ASN A 105 7.77 3.27 0.58
C ASN A 105 8.19 2.90 -0.84
N HIS A 106 7.75 3.66 -1.84
CA HIS A 106 8.14 3.43 -3.23
C HIS A 106 9.66 3.38 -3.45
N HIS A 107 10.45 4.10 -2.65
CA HIS A 107 11.88 4.28 -2.88
C HIS A 107 12.75 3.48 -1.92
N ASN A 108 12.54 3.58 -0.61
CA ASN A 108 13.49 3.06 0.38
C ASN A 108 12.82 2.17 1.44
N LEU A 109 13.62 1.29 2.02
CA LEU A 109 13.32 0.48 3.19
C LEU A 109 14.14 1.01 4.37
N TRP A 110 13.47 1.20 5.51
CA TRP A 110 14.03 1.70 6.76
C TRP A 110 13.91 0.65 7.87
N VAL A 111 14.95 0.57 8.70
CA VAL A 111 14.95 -0.12 10.00
C VAL A 111 15.53 0.86 11.01
N ASN A 112 14.86 1.07 12.15
CA ASN A 112 15.24 2.07 13.15
C ASN A 112 15.50 3.46 12.52
N GLU A 113 14.60 3.91 11.65
CA GLU A 113 14.68 5.17 10.90
C GLU A 113 15.92 5.33 9.99
N THR A 114 16.70 4.27 9.81
CA THR A 114 17.88 4.24 8.94
C THR A 114 17.55 3.55 7.62
N VAL A 115 17.88 4.18 6.50
CA VAL A 115 17.72 3.55 5.17
C VAL A 115 18.70 2.39 5.05
N ILE A 116 18.18 1.18 4.85
CA ILE A 116 18.99 -0.03 4.66
C ILE A 116 19.07 -0.48 3.19
N GLY A 117 18.24 0.10 2.31
CA GLY A 117 18.25 -0.20 0.89
C GLY A 117 17.04 0.32 0.14
N LYS A 118 16.99 0.02 -1.17
CA LYS A 118 15.84 0.32 -2.03
C LYS A 118 14.74 -0.74 -1.86
N SER A 119 13.49 -0.33 -1.69
CA SER A 119 12.37 -1.24 -1.42
C SER A 119 12.22 -2.33 -2.47
N ARG A 120 12.18 -1.95 -3.76
CA ARG A 120 12.10 -2.89 -4.89
C ARG A 120 13.21 -3.94 -4.88
N ARG A 121 14.44 -3.55 -4.51
CA ARG A 121 15.57 -4.49 -4.45
C ARG A 121 15.51 -5.43 -3.23
N MET A 122 14.99 -4.94 -2.11
CA MET A 122 15.02 -5.66 -0.84
C MET A 122 13.77 -6.50 -0.60
N MET A 123 12.66 -6.19 -1.28
CA MET A 123 11.34 -6.75 -1.01
C MET A 123 10.70 -7.27 -2.29
N ARG A 124 10.88 -8.57 -2.55
CA ARG A 124 10.39 -9.23 -3.77
C ARG A 124 8.90 -8.99 -4.04
N LYS A 125 8.05 -9.09 -3.02
CA LYS A 125 6.59 -8.91 -3.18
C LYS A 125 6.19 -7.49 -3.56
N TRP A 126 6.90 -6.51 -2.99
CA TRP A 126 6.70 -5.12 -3.34
C TRP A 126 7.16 -4.85 -4.77
N ASP A 127 8.29 -5.44 -5.19
CA ASP A 127 8.78 -5.33 -6.56
C ASP A 127 7.82 -5.99 -7.58
N GLU A 128 7.31 -7.18 -7.26
CA GLU A 128 6.32 -7.89 -8.07
C GLU A 128 5.03 -7.08 -8.20
N LEU A 129 4.49 -6.56 -7.10
CA LEU A 129 3.31 -5.69 -7.11
C LEU A 129 3.54 -4.45 -7.98
N LEU A 130 4.65 -3.74 -7.78
CA LEU A 130 4.96 -2.54 -8.55
C LEU A 130 5.15 -2.87 -10.05
N SER A 131 5.77 -4.00 -10.37
CA SER A 131 5.90 -4.47 -11.75
C SER A 131 4.54 -4.72 -12.39
N ARG A 132 3.58 -5.31 -11.65
CA ARG A 132 2.20 -5.47 -12.14
C ARG A 132 1.53 -4.11 -12.37
N LEU A 133 1.70 -3.15 -11.46
CA LEU A 133 1.15 -1.79 -11.63
C LEU A 133 1.74 -1.05 -12.83
N ASP A 134 3.05 -1.17 -13.06
CA ASP A 134 3.74 -0.56 -14.20
C ASP A 134 3.19 -1.13 -15.53
N ILE A 135 2.92 -2.44 -15.57
CA ILE A 135 2.27 -3.10 -16.73
C ILE A 135 0.87 -2.52 -16.98
N PHE A 136 0.05 -2.36 -15.95
CA PHE A 136 -1.31 -1.82 -16.10
C PHE A 136 -1.32 -0.36 -16.60
N HIS A 137 -0.41 0.49 -16.10
CA HIS A 137 -0.31 1.87 -16.58
C HIS A 137 0.07 1.93 -18.05
N ASN A 138 1.03 1.10 -18.48
CA ASN A 138 1.45 1.04 -19.87
C ASN A 138 0.33 0.54 -20.80
N HIS A 139 -0.43 -0.50 -20.40
CA HIS A 139 -1.57 -0.97 -21.20
C HIS A 139 -2.64 0.11 -21.36
N LYS A 140 -2.99 0.81 -20.28
CA LYS A 140 -4.01 1.87 -20.33
C LYS A 140 -3.56 3.08 -21.17
N ALA A 141 -2.26 3.41 -21.13
CA ALA A 141 -1.69 4.43 -21.99
C ALA A 141 -1.76 4.02 -23.48
N ILE A 142 -1.43 2.76 -23.80
CA ILE A 142 -1.50 2.22 -25.17
C ILE A 142 -2.94 2.20 -25.68
N GLU A 143 -3.93 1.77 -24.87
CA GLU A 143 -5.34 1.78 -25.25
C GLU A 143 -5.84 3.21 -25.55
N LEU A 144 -5.40 4.19 -24.76
CA LEU A 144 -5.75 5.60 -24.96
C LEU A 144 -5.10 6.18 -26.23
N GLU A 145 -3.84 5.85 -26.51
CA GLU A 145 -3.18 6.24 -27.75
C GLU A 145 -3.86 5.60 -28.97
N GLN A 146 -4.26 4.34 -28.87
CA GLN A 146 -4.99 3.64 -29.93
C GLN A 146 -6.37 4.25 -30.17
N SER A 147 -7.14 4.57 -29.13
CA SER A 147 -8.46 5.20 -29.27
C SER A 147 -8.37 6.60 -29.89
N LEU A 148 -7.41 7.42 -29.43
CA LEU A 148 -7.17 8.76 -29.99
C LEU A 148 -6.70 8.71 -31.43
N SER A 149 -5.88 7.72 -31.81
CA SER A 149 -5.51 7.53 -33.22
C SER A 149 -6.72 7.16 -34.07
N HIS A 150 -7.63 6.31 -33.58
CA HIS A 150 -8.84 5.94 -34.31
C HIS A 150 -9.79 7.14 -34.53
N GLU A 151 -9.88 8.08 -33.58
CA GLU A 151 -10.67 9.31 -33.73
C GLU A 151 -10.03 10.36 -34.63
N LEU A 152 -8.71 10.29 -34.88
CA LEU A 152 -7.99 11.24 -35.75
C LEU A 152 -7.94 10.79 -37.23
N TYR A 153 -8.33 9.55 -37.53
CA TYR A 153 -8.34 8.98 -38.88
C TYR A 153 -9.76 8.73 -39.44
N TYR A 154 -10.80 9.25 -38.79
CA TYR A 154 -12.19 9.32 -39.26
C TYR A 154 -12.77 10.71 -39.04
#